data_AF-A0A497KI10-F1
#
_entry.id   AF-A0A497KI10-F1
#
_cell.length_a   1.000
_cell.length_b   1.000
_cell.length_c   1.000
_cell.angle_alpha   90.00
_cell.angle_beta   90.00
_cell.angle_gamma   90.00
#
_symmetry.space_group_name_H-M   'P 1'
#
loop_
_entity.id
_entity.type
_entity.pdbx_description
1 polymer ?
#
loop_
_entity_poly.entity_id
_entity_poly.type
_entity_poly.pdbx_seq_one_letter_code
_entity_poly.pdbx_strand_id
1 'polypeptide(L)'
;MMVKLAILKFGKIDEDFLGEILGVVEECYSRFKDFQPSLVDFYVFEKASVMEAFILNEKKNLNILTSNFEESFFAAHDAWYGIPRIIVCIEKMKNLPKIVVIGGLRHEVAHTILHGSPEYYLFNFK
;
A
#
# COMPACT_ATOMS: atom_id res chain seq x y z
N MET A 1 4.58 12.06 15.93
CA MET A 1 3.14 11.89 15.65
C MET A 1 2.90 10.41 15.39
N MET A 2 1.69 9.87 15.57
CA MET A 2 1.40 8.47 15.21
C MET A 2 0.66 8.48 13.86
N VAL A 3 1.11 7.68 12.88
CA VAL A 3 0.41 7.57 11.59
C VAL A 3 -0.97 6.96 11.83
N LYS A 4 -2.02 7.61 11.31
CA LYS A 4 -3.36 7.03 11.30
C LYS A 4 -3.52 6.15 10.07
N LEU A 5 -3.91 4.89 10.25
CA LEU A 5 -4.25 3.97 9.16
C LEU A 5 -5.77 3.94 8.96
N ALA A 6 -6.24 4.35 7.78
CA ALA A 6 -7.63 4.20 7.36
C ALA A 6 -7.80 2.86 6.63
N ILE A 7 -8.28 1.85 7.35
CA ILE A 7 -8.31 0.47 6.85
C ILE A 7 -9.62 0.21 6.09
N LEU A 8 -9.50 -0.19 4.82
CA LEU A 8 -10.62 -0.69 4.02
C LEU A 8 -10.38 -2.16 3.66
N LYS A 9 -11.42 -2.98 3.78
CA LYS A 9 -11.35 -4.43 3.56
C LYS A 9 -12.25 -4.83 2.39
N PHE A 10 -11.72 -5.64 1.48
CA PHE A 10 -12.41 -6.13 0.29
C PHE A 10 -12.43 -7.66 0.31
N GLY A 11 -13.58 -8.22 0.68
CA GLY A 11 -13.76 -9.66 0.89
C GLY A 11 -13.68 -10.06 2.36
N LYS A 12 -13.51 -11.35 2.62
CA LYS A 12 -13.40 -11.92 3.95
C LYS A 12 -11.94 -11.95 4.40
N ILE A 13 -11.59 -11.08 5.33
CA ILE A 13 -10.23 -10.97 5.87
C ILE A 13 -10.16 -11.67 7.23
N ASP A 14 -9.12 -12.47 7.43
CA ASP A 14 -8.79 -13.05 8.73
C ASP A 14 -8.16 -11.98 9.62
N GLU A 15 -8.76 -11.72 10.79
CA GLU A 15 -8.35 -10.61 11.66
C GLU A 15 -7.00 -10.85 12.33
N ASP A 16 -6.66 -12.10 12.65
CA ASP A 16 -5.36 -12.45 13.24
C ASP A 16 -4.24 -12.18 12.24
N PHE A 17 -4.43 -12.64 10.99
CA PHE A 17 -3.48 -12.38 9.91
C PHE A 17 -3.38 -10.88 9.57
N LEU A 18 -4.48 -10.14 9.60
CA LEU A 18 -4.45 -8.69 9.46
C LEU A 18 -3.67 -8.04 10.61
N GLY A 19 -3.85 -8.51 11.84
CA GLY A 19 -3.10 -8.05 13.00
C GLY A 19 -1.59 -8.24 12.83
N GLU A 20 -1.15 -9.38 12.28
CA GLU A 20 0.27 -9.60 11.95
C GLU A 20 0.80 -8.57 10.93
N ILE A 21 0.02 -8.29 9.87
CA ILE A 21 0.38 -7.32 8.83
C ILE A 21 0.50 -5.92 9.43
N LEU A 22 -0.53 -5.48 10.16
CA LEU A 22 -0.56 -4.15 10.78
C LEU A 22 0.57 -4.00 11.80
N GLY A 23 0.88 -5.06 12.55
CA GLY A 23 2.02 -5.07 13.48
C GLY A 23 3.35 -4.76 12.78
N VAL A 24 3.60 -5.30 11.59
CA VAL A 24 4.81 -5.00 10.81
C VAL A 24 4.81 -3.54 10.33
N VAL A 25 3.66 -3.05 9.87
CA VAL A 25 3.49 -1.68 9.33
C VAL A 25 3.68 -0.64 10.43
N GLU A 26 3.02 -0.81 11.57
CA GLU A 26 3.11 0.08 12.73
C GLU A 26 4.52 0.07 13.35
N GLU A 27 5.13 -1.12 13.46
CA GLU A 27 6.52 -1.25 13.89
C GLU A 27 7.46 -0.46 12.98
N CYS A 28 7.25 -0.52 11.66
CA CYS A 28 8.05 0.22 10.71
C CYS A 28 7.89 1.74 10.89
N TYR A 29 6.67 2.26 10.95
CA TYR A 29 6.43 3.69 11.21
C TYR A 29 7.02 4.15 12.55
N SER A 30 6.99 3.30 13.58
CA SER A 30 7.53 3.64 14.91
C SER A 30 9.03 3.99 14.89
N ARG A 31 9.76 3.55 13.85
CA ARG A 31 11.19 3.84 13.63
C ARG A 31 11.44 5.18 12.94
N PHE A 32 10.45 5.78 12.28
CA PHE A 32 10.57 7.02 11.51
C PHE A 32 9.77 8.16 12.16
N LYS A 33 10.16 8.56 13.37
CA LYS A 33 9.37 9.51 14.19
C LYS A 33 9.37 10.94 13.67
N ASP A 34 10.43 11.35 13.00
CA ASP A 34 10.68 12.75 12.63
C ASP A 34 10.01 13.15 11.30
N PHE A 35 9.75 12.18 10.43
CA PHE A 35 9.15 12.42 9.11
C PHE A 35 8.24 11.26 8.73
N GLN A 36 6.92 11.49 8.78
CA GLN A 36 5.90 10.50 8.46
C GLN A 36 4.57 11.19 8.09
N PRO A 37 3.76 10.59 7.21
CA PRO A 37 2.43 11.10 6.91
C PRO A 37 1.52 11.05 8.15
N SER A 38 0.55 11.96 8.22
CA SER A 38 -0.46 11.95 9.30
C SER A 38 -1.54 10.88 9.09
N LEU A 39 -1.82 10.54 7.83
CA LEU A 39 -2.86 9.61 7.39
C LEU A 39 -2.35 8.78 6.22
N VAL A 40 -2.63 7.48 6.26
CA VAL A 40 -2.38 6.52 5.17
C VAL A 40 -3.62 5.67 4.97
N ASP A 41 -4.07 5.55 3.74
CA ASP A 41 -5.11 4.60 3.37
C ASP A 41 -4.51 3.19 3.29
N PHE A 42 -5.12 2.20 3.93
CA PHE A 42 -4.60 0.83 3.98
C PHE A 42 -5.65 -0.15 3.48
N TYR A 43 -5.55 -0.54 2.21
CA TYR A 43 -6.56 -1.32 1.52
C TYR A 43 -6.17 -2.79 1.50
N VAL A 44 -7.04 -3.64 2.00
CA VAL A 44 -6.78 -5.07 2.19
C VAL A 44 -7.72 -5.89 1.33
N PHE A 45 -7.18 -6.60 0.36
CA PHE A 45 -7.93 -7.46 -0.55
C PHE A 45 -7.75 -8.92 -0.18
N GLU A 46 -8.86 -9.65 -0.08
CA GLU A 46 -8.82 -11.11 0.08
C GLU A 46 -8.22 -11.77 -1.16
N LYS A 47 -8.67 -11.33 -2.35
CA LYS A 47 -8.42 -11.99 -3.63
C LYS A 47 -7.56 -11.15 -4.57
N ALA A 48 -6.64 -11.81 -5.26
CA ALA A 48 -5.76 -11.18 -6.25
C ALA A 48 -6.55 -10.53 -7.39
N SER A 49 -7.53 -11.25 -7.94
CA SER A 49 -8.34 -10.78 -9.06
C SER A 49 -9.14 -9.52 -8.74
N VAL A 50 -9.60 -9.36 -7.49
CA VAL A 50 -10.36 -8.18 -7.05
C VAL A 50 -9.41 -6.98 -6.89
N MET A 51 -8.22 -7.19 -6.33
CA MET A 51 -7.20 -6.16 -6.23
C MET A 51 -6.76 -5.66 -7.61
N GLU A 52 -6.47 -6.59 -8.53
CA GLU A 52 -6.03 -6.27 -9.90
C GLU A 52 -7.10 -5.48 -10.65
N ALA A 53 -8.36 -5.94 -10.62
CA ALA A 53 -9.47 -5.22 -11.23
C ALA A 53 -9.68 -3.83 -10.60
N PHE A 54 -9.51 -3.70 -9.29
CA PHE A 54 -9.61 -2.43 -8.58
C PHE A 54 -8.55 -1.44 -9.07
N ILE A 55 -7.26 -1.83 -9.05
CA ILE A 55 -6.15 -0.96 -9.45
C ILE A 55 -6.27 -0.55 -10.92
N LEU A 56 -6.61 -1.49 -11.81
CA LEU A 56 -6.84 -1.19 -13.24
C LEU A 56 -7.94 -0.15 -13.45
N ASN A 57 -9.03 -0.26 -12.68
CA ASN A 57 -10.15 0.68 -12.77
C ASN A 57 -9.75 2.06 -12.23
N GLU A 58 -9.00 2.13 -11.13
CA GLU A 58 -8.48 3.39 -10.58
C GLU A 58 -7.57 4.10 -11.59
N LYS A 59 -6.60 3.38 -12.16
CA LYS A 59 -5.70 3.92 -13.19
C LYS A 59 -6.49 4.48 -14.37
N LYS A 60 -7.48 3.72 -14.87
CA LYS A 60 -8.34 4.16 -15.96
C LYS A 60 -9.11 5.43 -15.61
N ASN A 61 -9.70 5.50 -14.41
CA ASN A 61 -10.50 6.65 -13.99
C ASN A 61 -9.67 7.91 -13.81
N LEU A 62 -8.41 7.76 -13.40
CA LEU A 62 -7.48 8.86 -13.14
C LEU A 62 -6.53 9.15 -14.31
N ASN A 63 -6.67 8.43 -15.44
CA ASN A 63 -5.77 8.50 -16.59
C ASN A 63 -4.28 8.28 -16.24
N ILE A 64 -3.99 7.34 -15.32
CA ILE A 64 -2.63 6.94 -14.96
C ILE A 64 -2.07 6.00 -16.04
N LEU A 65 -0.93 6.37 -16.62
CA LEU A 65 -0.30 5.68 -17.76
C LEU A 65 0.84 4.73 -17.35
N THR A 66 1.02 4.45 -16.06
CA THR A 66 2.07 3.53 -15.60
C THR A 66 1.77 2.10 -16.01
N SER A 67 2.82 1.27 -16.11
CA SER A 67 2.66 -0.14 -16.49
C SER A 67 1.76 -0.90 -15.51
N ASN A 68 1.12 -1.97 -15.96
CA ASN A 68 0.32 -2.86 -15.09
C ASN A 68 1.18 -3.80 -14.24
N PHE A 69 2.49 -3.53 -14.13
CA PHE A 69 3.42 -4.40 -13.41
C PHE A 69 3.19 -4.36 -11.89
N GLU A 70 2.82 -3.20 -11.35
CA GLU A 70 2.55 -3.01 -9.91
C GLU A 70 1.47 -3.98 -9.39
N GLU A 71 0.47 -4.28 -10.22
CA GLU A 71 -0.64 -5.19 -9.89
C GLU A 71 -0.18 -6.63 -9.67
N SER A 72 0.99 -7.01 -10.19
CA SER A 72 1.53 -8.37 -10.08
C SER A 72 2.07 -8.66 -8.68
N PHE A 73 2.41 -7.65 -7.89
CA PHE A 73 2.94 -7.80 -6.53
C PHE A 73 1.85 -8.07 -5.50
N PHE A 74 2.25 -8.50 -4.30
CA PHE A 74 1.33 -8.70 -3.18
C PHE A 74 0.99 -7.40 -2.45
N ALA A 75 1.81 -6.37 -2.62
CA ALA A 75 1.64 -5.05 -2.04
C ALA A 75 2.04 -3.99 -3.08
N ALA A 76 1.41 -2.83 -3.01
CA ALA A 76 1.68 -1.69 -3.88
C ALA A 76 1.38 -0.37 -3.14
N HIS A 77 1.97 0.71 -3.64
CA HIS A 77 1.79 2.06 -3.14
C HIS A 77 1.35 3.00 -4.26
N ASP A 78 0.44 3.91 -3.91
CA ASP A 78 0.17 5.12 -4.68
C ASP A 78 -0.12 6.31 -3.74
N ALA A 79 -0.16 7.51 -4.29
CA ALA A 79 -0.70 8.69 -3.61
C ALA A 79 -1.61 9.49 -4.55
N TRP A 80 -2.34 8.81 -5.44
CA TRP A 80 -3.05 9.46 -6.57
C TRP A 80 -4.14 10.43 -6.13
N TYR A 81 -4.70 10.25 -4.93
CA TYR A 81 -5.75 11.10 -4.36
C TYR A 81 -5.24 12.16 -3.38
N GLY A 82 -3.93 12.32 -3.23
CA GLY A 82 -3.35 13.25 -2.25
C GLY A 82 -3.16 12.66 -0.85
N ILE A 83 -3.63 11.44 -0.60
CA ILE A 83 -3.34 10.64 0.59
C ILE A 83 -2.52 9.43 0.15
N PRO A 84 -1.39 9.12 0.79
CA PRO A 84 -0.63 7.91 0.49
C PRO A 84 -1.47 6.68 0.82
N ARG A 85 -1.48 5.72 -0.09
CA ARG A 85 -2.26 4.51 -0.02
C ARG A 85 -1.35 3.30 -0.18
N ILE A 86 -1.47 2.37 0.77
CA ILE A 86 -0.89 1.03 0.67
C ILE A 86 -2.02 0.07 0.33
N ILE A 87 -1.83 -0.72 -0.72
CA ILE A 87 -2.75 -1.77 -1.16
C ILE A 87 -2.07 -3.11 -0.94
N VAL A 88 -2.76 -4.07 -0.31
CA VAL A 88 -2.24 -5.42 -0.05
C VAL A 88 -3.22 -6.52 -0.44
N CYS A 89 -2.68 -7.67 -0.87
CA CYS A 89 -3.46 -8.87 -1.19
C CYS A 89 -3.07 -10.07 -0.31
N ILE A 90 -4.03 -10.55 0.47
CA ILE A 90 -3.86 -11.68 1.39
C ILE A 90 -3.57 -12.99 0.65
N GLU A 91 -4.29 -13.27 -0.44
CA GLU A 91 -4.05 -14.46 -1.27
C GLU A 91 -2.62 -14.50 -1.82
N LYS A 92 -2.08 -13.37 -2.28
CA LYS A 92 -0.70 -13.30 -2.77
C LYS A 92 0.31 -13.46 -1.63
N MET A 93 0.07 -12.87 -0.46
CA MET A 93 0.95 -12.99 0.72
C MET A 93 1.07 -14.43 1.24
N LYS A 94 -0.03 -15.20 1.26
CA LYS A 94 -0.06 -16.56 1.80
C LYS A 94 0.91 -17.52 1.11
N ASN A 95 1.28 -17.23 -0.14
CA ASN A 95 2.19 -18.06 -0.93
C ASN A 95 3.67 -17.63 -0.83
N LEU A 96 3.98 -16.65 0.04
CA LEU A 96 5.32 -16.08 0.14
C LEU A 96 5.99 -16.41 1.49
N PRO A 97 7.32 -16.56 1.53
CA PRO A 97 8.06 -16.65 2.79
C PRO A 97 7.80 -15.41 3.66
N LYS A 98 7.65 -15.60 4.98
CA LYS A 98 7.33 -14.50 5.92
C LYS A 98 8.29 -13.31 5.80
N ILE A 99 9.59 -13.57 5.57
CA ILE A 99 10.58 -12.50 5.40
C ILE A 99 10.34 -11.64 4.15
N VAL A 100 9.82 -12.22 3.07
CA VAL A 100 9.46 -11.51 1.83
C VAL A 100 8.26 -10.61 2.09
N VAL A 101 7.24 -11.11 2.82
CA VAL A 101 6.07 -10.31 3.20
C VAL A 101 6.49 -9.11 4.06
N ILE A 102 7.32 -9.34 5.08
CA ILE A 102 7.85 -8.26 5.93
C ILE A 102 8.63 -7.23 5.10
N GLY A 103 9.49 -7.71 4.20
CA GLY A 103 10.28 -6.84 3.32
C GLY A 103 9.43 -5.95 2.44
N GLY A 104 8.43 -6.52 1.75
CA GLY A 104 7.54 -5.75 0.88
C GLY A 104 6.64 -4.79 1.65
N LEU A 105 6.11 -5.16 2.82
CA LEU A 105 5.35 -4.23 3.67
C LEU A 105 6.19 -3.01 4.08
N ARG A 106 7.45 -3.24 4.49
CA ARG A 106 8.38 -2.15 4.84
C ARG A 106 8.74 -1.28 3.62
N HIS A 107 8.83 -1.89 2.44
CA HIS A 107 9.04 -1.17 1.19
C HIS A 107 7.89 -0.20 0.90
N GLU A 108 6.63 -0.65 1.00
CA GLU A 108 5.47 0.24 0.80
C GLU A 108 5.39 1.33 1.88
N VAL A 109 5.69 1.02 3.14
CA VAL A 109 5.80 2.04 4.20
C VAL A 109 6.87 3.08 3.89
N ALA A 110 8.02 2.67 3.37
CA ALA A 110 9.05 3.63 2.95
C ALA A 110 8.54 4.53 1.81
N HIS A 111 7.75 3.99 0.89
CA HIS A 111 7.12 4.78 -0.17
C HIS A 111 6.14 5.82 0.36
N THR A 112 5.33 5.53 1.38
CA THR A 112 4.44 6.56 1.97
C THR A 112 5.21 7.68 2.65
N ILE A 113 6.40 7.40 3.18
CA ILE A 113 7.25 8.40 3.82
C ILE A 113 7.96 9.25 2.76
N LEU A 114 8.55 8.62 1.74
CA LEU A 114 9.41 9.28 0.76
C LEU A 114 8.65 9.89 -0.42
N HIS A 115 7.49 9.33 -0.76
CA HIS A 115 6.70 9.63 -1.96
C HIS A 115 5.21 9.74 -1.66
N GLY A 116 4.84 10.09 -0.42
CA GLY A 116 3.46 10.04 0.05
C GLY A 116 2.56 11.17 -0.44
N SER A 117 2.94 11.90 -1.49
CA SER A 117 2.16 13.01 -1.99
C SER A 117 2.26 13.14 -3.52
N PRO A 118 1.25 13.71 -4.20
CA PRO A 118 1.22 13.77 -5.66
C PRO A 118 2.38 14.54 -6.28
N GLU A 119 2.98 15.48 -5.54
CA GLU A 119 4.09 16.31 -5.99
C GLU A 119 5.30 15.48 -6.42
N TYR A 120 5.48 14.29 -5.84
CA TYR A 120 6.54 13.35 -6.23
C TYR A 120 6.32 12.69 -7.60
N TYR A 121 5.11 12.77 -8.15
CA TYR A 121 4.80 12.30 -9.51
C TYR A 121 4.91 13.42 -10.56
N LEU A 122 5.07 14.68 -10.13
CA LEU A 122 5.21 15.82 -11.02
C LEU A 122 6.66 15.97 -11.47
N PHE A 123 6.96 15.46 -12.67
CA PHE A 123 8.22 15.75 -13.34
C PHE A 123 8.10 17.04 -14.14
N ASN A 124 8.77 18.10 -13.69
CA ASN A 124 8.97 19.29 -14.52
C ASN A 124 10.05 18.99 -15.56
N PHE A 125 9.63 18.61 -16.76
CA PHE A 125 10.50 18.66 -17.93
C PHE A 125 10.71 20.13 -18.29
N LYS A 126 11.92 20.64 -18.04
CA LYS A 126 12.39 21.88 -18.66
C LYS A 126 12.90 21.59 -20.06
#